data_AF-A0A0L0HAZ6-F1
#
_entry.id   AF-A0A0L0HAZ6-F1
#
_cell.length_a   1.000
_cell.length_b   1.000
_cell.length_c   1.000
_cell.angle_alpha   90.00
_cell.angle_beta   90.00
_cell.angle_gamma   90.00
#
_symmetry.space_group_name_H-M   'P 1'
#
loop_
_entity.id
_entity.type
_entity.pdbx_description
1 polymer ?
#
loop_
_entity_poly.entity_id
_entity_poly.type
_entity_poly.pdbx_seq_one_letter_code
_entity_poly.pdbx_strand_id
1 'polypeptide(L)'
;MGLFDNLPPPVHTTPPPAATTSSLFGSLPPASSQKRKASSELSPNEPTAKRPSSGATCELTPQQANSLPSVKGHACTCKGRREYQQDRFVSFDADCEELTALLKAPLVVAEKETQSRTTSWFTRIAYYGVFDGHGGSLVSTFCEQHLHQHLIKFLSRPPPMVPTESTETKTGKRKESPTAATIRSCVLDAFKACDGEILSTWPEGRDGAVGIIALVVDEWICIAWLGDCKGVWCKKDEKSGWTAVCLTRDHIPTVWEERRRIQKAGGYVKDGRVLGSLEVTPFWGNNRHGPARTNGK
;
A
#
# COMPACT_ATOMS: atom_id res chain seq x y z
N MET A 1 2.66 -52.60 -30.13
CA MET A 1 3.38 -53.16 -28.97
C MET A 1 3.74 -52.00 -28.06
N GLY A 2 3.02 -51.84 -26.96
CA GLY A 2 3.15 -50.70 -26.04
C GLY A 2 4.28 -50.91 -25.04
N LEU A 3 5.01 -49.85 -24.74
CA LEU A 3 6.24 -49.85 -23.94
C LEU A 3 5.99 -49.90 -22.41
N PHE A 4 4.82 -50.39 -21.96
CA PHE A 4 4.42 -50.33 -20.54
C PHE A 4 3.75 -51.60 -20.00
N ASP A 5 3.83 -52.73 -20.71
CA ASP A 5 3.16 -53.99 -20.28
C ASP A 5 3.96 -54.82 -19.25
N ASN A 6 4.99 -54.26 -18.58
CA ASN A 6 5.83 -55.00 -17.62
C ASN A 6 6.16 -54.23 -16.33
N LEU A 7 5.17 -53.61 -15.69
CA LEU A 7 5.34 -53.12 -14.31
C LEU A 7 4.61 -54.04 -13.31
N PRO A 8 5.27 -54.44 -12.20
CA PRO A 8 4.65 -55.27 -11.18
C PRO A 8 3.55 -54.50 -10.41
N PRO A 9 2.52 -55.21 -9.90
CA PRO A 9 1.44 -54.58 -9.14
C PRO A 9 1.94 -53.99 -7.81
N PRO A 10 1.34 -52.89 -7.31
CA PRO A 10 1.76 -52.25 -6.06
C PRO A 10 1.48 -53.14 -4.85
N VAL A 11 2.48 -53.26 -3.98
CA VAL A 11 2.38 -53.99 -2.71
C VAL A 11 1.64 -53.14 -1.69
N HIS A 12 0.52 -53.66 -1.15
CA HIS A 12 -0.18 -53.05 -0.03
C HIS A 12 0.61 -53.25 1.27
N THR A 13 1.17 -52.18 1.82
CA THR A 13 1.69 -52.14 3.20
C THR A 13 0.61 -51.56 4.12
N THR A 14 0.16 -52.37 5.08
CA THR A 14 -0.72 -51.96 6.17
C THR A 14 0.00 -51.04 7.16
N PRO A 15 -0.59 -49.91 7.59
CA PRO A 15 0.02 -49.05 8.60
C PRO A 15 -0.15 -49.62 10.03
N PRO A 16 0.80 -49.37 10.95
CA PRO A 16 0.68 -49.76 12.36
C PRO A 16 -0.31 -48.87 13.13
N PRO A 17 -0.86 -49.34 14.27
CA PRO A 17 -1.94 -48.67 14.98
C PRO A 17 -1.50 -47.35 15.65
N ALA A 18 -2.41 -46.37 15.61
CA ALA A 18 -2.22 -45.03 16.16
C ALA A 18 -2.10 -45.04 17.69
N ALA A 19 -1.06 -44.37 18.21
CA ALA A 19 -0.93 -44.04 19.61
C ALA A 19 -1.84 -42.84 19.96
N THR A 20 -2.63 -43.03 21.01
CA THR A 20 -3.53 -42.08 21.64
C THR A 20 -2.74 -40.96 22.32
N THR A 21 -2.93 -39.71 21.89
CA THR A 21 -2.58 -38.53 22.69
C THR A 21 -3.75 -37.54 22.71
N SER A 22 -4.12 -37.18 23.92
CA SER A 22 -5.26 -36.38 24.37
C SER A 22 -5.55 -35.09 23.58
N SER A 23 -6.80 -34.94 23.15
CA SER A 23 -7.38 -33.69 22.67
C SER A 23 -7.51 -32.68 23.82
N LEU A 24 -6.70 -31.61 23.75
CA LEU A 24 -6.71 -30.51 24.71
C LEU A 24 -7.43 -29.28 24.12
N PHE A 25 -8.64 -29.47 23.60
CA PHE A 25 -9.56 -28.38 23.28
C PHE A 25 -10.97 -28.80 23.66
N GLY A 26 -11.38 -28.36 24.84
CA GLY A 26 -12.75 -28.48 25.34
C GLY A 26 -13.70 -27.60 24.54
N SER A 27 -14.80 -28.22 24.16
CA SER A 27 -16.10 -27.73 23.72
C SER A 27 -16.45 -26.29 24.12
N LEU A 28 -16.72 -25.43 23.13
CA LEU A 28 -17.46 -24.17 23.31
C LEU A 28 -18.92 -24.35 22.86
N PRO A 29 -19.91 -23.77 23.55
CA PRO A 29 -21.32 -23.94 23.23
C PRO A 29 -21.77 -23.04 22.05
N PRO A 30 -22.86 -23.38 21.35
CA PRO A 30 -23.35 -22.59 20.20
C PRO A 30 -24.07 -21.31 20.65
N ALA A 31 -23.88 -20.23 19.89
CA ALA A 31 -24.47 -18.92 20.13
C ALA A 31 -25.99 -18.93 19.88
N SER A 32 -26.76 -18.45 20.86
CA SER A 32 -28.20 -18.27 20.79
C SER A 32 -28.57 -16.94 20.12
N SER A 33 -29.56 -17.01 19.23
CA SER A 33 -30.14 -15.88 18.52
C SER A 33 -31.14 -15.14 19.41
N GLN A 34 -31.01 -13.82 19.58
CA GLN A 34 -32.11 -12.98 20.08
C GLN A 34 -32.30 -11.72 19.22
N LYS A 35 -33.47 -11.66 18.59
CA LYS A 35 -34.11 -10.47 18.03
C LYS A 35 -34.35 -9.43 19.13
N ARG A 36 -34.05 -8.15 18.87
CA ARG A 36 -34.76 -7.03 19.50
C ARG A 36 -35.15 -5.96 18.48
N LYS A 37 -36.25 -5.30 18.84
CA LYS A 37 -37.28 -4.63 18.05
C LYS A 37 -37.01 -3.11 18.00
N ALA A 38 -37.61 -2.46 16.99
CA ALA A 38 -37.53 -1.04 16.67
C ALA A 38 -38.30 -0.09 17.61
N SER A 39 -37.85 1.16 17.67
CA SER A 39 -38.57 2.41 18.01
C SER A 39 -37.56 3.56 17.95
N SER A 40 -37.80 4.79 17.53
CA SER A 40 -38.88 5.51 16.85
C SER A 40 -38.28 6.89 16.49
N GLU A 41 -38.83 7.50 15.43
CA GLU A 41 -38.67 8.86 14.90
C GLU A 41 -38.09 9.98 15.80
N LEU A 42 -37.25 10.83 15.20
CA LEU A 42 -37.42 12.31 15.12
C LEU A 42 -36.22 12.96 14.38
N SER A 43 -36.52 13.69 13.31
CA SER A 43 -35.69 14.70 12.63
C SER A 43 -36.08 16.12 13.14
N PRO A 44 -35.51 17.25 12.65
CA PRO A 44 -34.19 17.55 12.05
C PRO A 44 -33.51 18.78 12.71
N ASN A 45 -32.17 18.94 12.59
CA ASN A 45 -31.52 20.24 12.25
C ASN A 45 -29.97 20.23 12.32
N GLU A 46 -29.38 20.78 11.25
CA GLU A 46 -28.07 21.47 11.10
C GLU A 46 -26.74 20.69 11.11
N PRO A 47 -25.64 21.27 10.54
CA PRO A 47 -25.54 22.10 9.33
C PRO A 47 -24.55 21.50 8.31
N THR A 48 -24.82 21.72 7.02
CA THR A 48 -23.88 21.42 5.93
C THR A 48 -22.57 22.18 6.11
N ALA A 49 -21.47 21.46 6.34
CA ALA A 49 -20.13 22.04 6.39
C ALA A 49 -19.75 22.62 5.02
N LYS A 50 -19.60 23.94 4.96
CA LYS A 50 -19.05 24.66 3.79
C LYS A 50 -17.56 24.36 3.67
N ARG A 51 -17.13 24.09 2.43
CA ARG A 51 -15.73 23.89 2.04
C ARG A 51 -14.93 25.20 2.23
N PRO A 52 -13.73 25.20 2.84
CA PRO A 52 -12.96 26.43 3.00
C PRO A 52 -12.50 26.97 1.65
N SER A 53 -12.63 28.28 1.48
CA SER A 53 -12.13 29.04 0.34
C SER A 53 -10.61 29.14 0.32
N SER A 54 -10.08 29.15 -0.90
CA SER A 54 -8.69 29.29 -1.34
C SER A 54 -7.82 30.26 -0.53
N GLY A 55 -6.64 29.79 -0.09
CA GLY A 55 -5.52 30.65 0.29
C GLY A 55 -4.70 30.26 1.53
N ALA A 56 -5.01 29.16 2.22
CA ALA A 56 -4.37 28.83 3.50
C ALA A 56 -3.10 27.97 3.35
N THR A 57 -2.09 28.31 4.17
CA THR A 57 -0.89 27.52 4.46
C THR A 57 -1.23 26.05 4.76
N CYS A 58 -0.36 25.12 4.35
CA CYS A 58 -0.55 23.66 4.36
C CYS A 58 -0.86 23.01 5.74
N GLU A 59 -0.83 23.76 6.82
CA GLU A 59 -1.00 23.23 8.17
C GLU A 59 -2.45 23.42 8.63
N LEU A 60 -3.16 22.31 8.89
CA LEU A 60 -4.46 22.38 9.58
C LEU A 60 -4.25 23.00 10.96
N THR A 61 -5.18 23.84 11.41
CA THR A 61 -5.13 24.27 12.81
C THR A 61 -5.29 23.05 13.72
N PRO A 62 -4.70 23.03 14.93
CA PRO A 62 -4.88 21.90 15.86
C PRO A 62 -6.35 21.55 16.12
N GLN A 63 -7.24 22.54 16.07
CA GLN A 63 -8.70 22.36 16.20
C GLN A 63 -9.31 21.62 15.00
N GLN A 64 -8.84 21.90 13.78
CA GLN A 64 -9.25 21.18 12.57
C GLN A 64 -8.67 19.77 12.53
N ALA A 65 -7.41 19.59 12.92
CA ALA A 65 -6.76 18.28 13.01
C ALA A 65 -7.47 17.33 14.01
N ASN A 66 -7.89 17.88 15.16
CA ASN A 66 -8.63 17.14 16.19
C ASN A 66 -10.06 16.76 15.77
N SER A 67 -10.62 17.38 14.72
CA SER A 67 -11.95 17.06 14.20
C SER A 67 -11.97 15.89 13.22
N LEU A 68 -10.79 15.48 12.71
CA LEU A 68 -10.68 14.39 11.76
C LEU A 68 -10.82 13.02 12.48
N PRO A 69 -11.53 12.04 11.91
CA PRO A 69 -11.64 10.69 12.50
C PRO A 69 -10.27 10.03 12.70
N SER A 70 -10.08 9.31 13.80
CA SER A 70 -8.90 8.44 13.99
C SER A 70 -8.96 7.27 12.99
N VAL A 71 -7.79 6.89 12.45
CA VAL A 71 -7.65 5.77 11.52
C VAL A 71 -6.96 4.62 12.25
N LYS A 72 -7.53 3.43 12.14
CA LYS A 72 -7.00 2.20 12.73
C LYS A 72 -6.85 1.11 11.68
N GLY A 73 -5.66 0.56 11.57
CA GLY A 73 -5.32 -0.56 10.71
C GLY A 73 -5.40 -1.88 11.46
N HIS A 74 -5.87 -2.90 10.76
CA HIS A 74 -5.78 -4.29 11.21
C HIS A 74 -5.28 -5.12 10.04
N ALA A 75 -4.42 -6.08 10.31
CA ALA A 75 -3.85 -6.94 9.30
C ALA A 75 -3.71 -8.36 9.82
N CYS A 76 -3.80 -9.30 8.89
CA CYS A 76 -3.58 -10.72 9.12
C CYS A 76 -2.89 -11.27 7.89
N THR A 77 -1.96 -12.19 8.09
CA THR A 77 -1.25 -12.89 7.01
C THR A 77 -1.29 -14.38 7.28
N CYS A 78 -1.37 -15.18 6.23
CA CYS A 78 -1.30 -16.62 6.33
C CYS A 78 -0.50 -17.19 5.17
N LYS A 79 0.38 -18.15 5.45
CA LYS A 79 1.20 -18.83 4.43
C LYS A 79 0.33 -19.61 3.43
N GLY A 80 -0.86 -20.03 3.87
CA GLY A 80 -1.74 -20.90 3.11
C GLY A 80 -1.06 -22.23 2.75
N ARG A 81 -1.23 -22.67 1.50
CA ARG A 81 -0.70 -23.93 0.98
C ARG A 81 0.75 -23.85 0.47
N ARG A 82 1.37 -22.67 0.53
CA ARG A 82 2.74 -22.46 0.04
C ARG A 82 3.76 -23.06 1.01
N GLU A 83 4.92 -23.46 0.50
CA GLU A 83 6.01 -23.96 1.33
C GLU A 83 6.60 -22.83 2.20
N TYR A 84 6.72 -21.63 1.63
CA TYR A 84 7.32 -20.44 2.23
C TYR A 84 6.30 -19.29 2.34
N GLN A 85 6.47 -18.40 3.33
CA GLN A 85 5.70 -17.16 3.46
C GLN A 85 6.54 -15.96 3.02
N GLN A 86 6.19 -15.40 1.87
CA GLN A 86 6.90 -14.28 1.26
C GLN A 86 6.14 -12.95 1.42
N ASP A 87 4.89 -13.00 1.88
CA ASP A 87 4.08 -11.81 2.15
C ASP A 87 4.57 -11.11 3.41
N ARG A 88 4.53 -9.78 3.39
CA ARG A 88 4.77 -8.90 4.53
C ARG A 88 3.71 -7.81 4.59
N PHE A 89 3.51 -7.26 5.78
CA PHE A 89 2.63 -6.11 5.96
C PHE A 89 3.17 -5.22 7.07
N VAL A 90 2.75 -3.97 7.07
CA VAL A 90 3.11 -2.99 8.09
C VAL A 90 1.90 -2.09 8.34
N SER A 91 1.69 -1.72 9.60
CA SER A 91 0.53 -0.94 10.02
C SER A 91 0.94 0.04 11.11
N PHE A 92 0.95 1.32 10.76
CA PHE A 92 1.20 2.44 11.65
C PHE A 92 -0.02 3.34 11.69
N ASP A 93 -0.75 3.29 12.80
CA ASP A 93 -1.88 4.17 13.08
C ASP A 93 -1.41 5.61 13.35
N ALA A 94 -2.37 6.53 13.37
CA ALA A 94 -2.09 7.95 13.60
C ALA A 94 -1.37 8.25 14.93
N ASP A 95 -1.51 7.35 15.90
CA ASP A 95 -0.94 7.47 17.24
C ASP A 95 0.41 6.73 17.37
N CYS A 96 0.95 6.21 16.26
CA CYS A 96 2.23 5.51 16.26
C CYS A 96 3.37 6.45 16.69
N GLU A 97 4.11 6.09 17.74
CA GLU A 97 5.19 6.92 18.31
C GLU A 97 6.29 7.24 17.30
N GLU A 98 6.66 6.27 16.45
CA GLU A 98 7.70 6.44 15.42
C GLU A 98 7.31 7.51 14.40
N LEU A 99 6.06 7.47 13.92
CA LEU A 99 5.55 8.50 13.01
C LEU A 99 5.29 9.83 13.73
N THR A 100 4.86 9.78 14.99
CA THR A 100 4.60 10.95 15.83
C THR A 100 5.89 11.70 16.18
N ALA A 101 7.02 10.99 16.32
CA ALA A 101 8.32 11.60 16.54
C ALA A 101 8.72 12.54 15.40
N LEU A 102 8.24 12.27 14.17
CA LEU A 102 8.52 13.10 13.00
C LEU A 102 7.73 14.39 12.97
N LEU A 103 6.48 14.38 13.44
CA LEU A 103 5.70 15.60 13.64
C LEU A 103 6.41 16.57 14.60
N LYS A 104 7.23 16.01 15.51
CA LYS A 104 7.97 16.74 16.54
C LYS A 104 9.43 17.01 16.17
N ALA A 105 9.95 16.41 15.10
CA ALA A 105 11.34 16.53 14.71
C ALA A 105 11.60 17.94 14.13
N PRO A 106 12.61 18.68 14.62
CA PRO A 106 12.93 19.98 14.07
C PRO A 106 13.44 19.85 12.63
N LEU A 107 12.78 20.54 11.71
CA LEU A 107 13.23 20.64 10.33
C LEU A 107 14.56 21.40 10.30
N VAL A 108 15.64 20.70 9.93
CA VAL A 108 16.94 21.36 9.71
C VAL A 108 16.87 22.07 8.35
N VAL A 109 16.42 23.32 8.37
CA VAL A 109 16.57 24.22 7.21
C VAL A 109 18.02 24.67 7.21
N ALA A 110 18.79 24.18 6.23
CA ALA A 110 20.16 24.61 6.02
C ALA A 110 20.18 26.00 5.39
N GLU A 111 19.84 27.05 6.15
CA GLU A 111 20.14 28.43 5.79
C GLU A 111 20.20 29.31 7.06
N LYS A 112 21.19 30.21 7.05
CA LYS A 112 21.71 31.06 8.14
C LYS A 112 20.68 31.53 9.19
N GLU A 113 21.07 31.35 10.45
CA GLU A 113 20.65 32.11 11.65
C GLU A 113 19.35 32.92 11.52
N THR A 114 18.20 32.28 11.74
CA THR A 114 17.13 32.87 12.57
C THR A 114 16.24 31.76 13.10
N GLN A 115 16.01 31.81 14.40
CA GLN A 115 15.38 30.76 15.20
C GLN A 115 13.88 30.69 14.90
N SER A 116 13.48 29.97 13.85
CA SER A 116 12.08 29.64 13.60
C SER A 116 11.89 28.13 13.73
N ARG A 117 11.23 27.71 14.82
CA ARG A 117 10.68 26.35 14.96
C ARG A 117 9.65 26.16 13.84
N THR A 118 10.08 25.59 12.72
CA THR A 118 9.14 25.15 11.69
C THR A 118 8.57 23.82 12.13
N THR A 119 7.29 23.85 12.53
CA THR A 119 6.47 22.66 12.74
C THR A 119 6.31 21.92 11.42
N SER A 120 6.05 20.61 11.49
CA SER A 120 5.71 19.81 10.31
C SER A 120 4.58 20.49 9.50
N TRP A 121 4.65 20.46 8.18
CA TRP A 121 3.60 21.04 7.32
C TRP A 121 2.32 20.19 7.26
N PHE A 122 2.29 19.09 8.02
CA PHE A 122 1.14 18.25 8.26
C PHE A 122 1.05 17.94 9.75
N THR A 123 -0.17 17.71 10.24
CA THR A 123 -0.45 17.49 11.68
C THR A 123 -0.67 16.03 12.03
N ARG A 124 -1.03 15.20 11.05
CA ARG A 124 -1.36 13.79 11.22
C ARG A 124 -0.82 12.95 10.09
N ILE A 125 -0.36 11.74 10.43
CA ILE A 125 0.12 10.76 9.45
C ILE A 125 -0.24 9.34 9.90
N ALA A 126 -0.68 8.49 8.98
CA ALA A 126 -0.82 7.05 9.20
C ALA A 126 -0.34 6.31 7.94
N TYR A 127 0.19 5.11 8.10
CA TYR A 127 0.79 4.35 7.01
C TYR A 127 0.48 2.87 7.12
N TYR A 128 0.02 2.30 6.01
CA TYR A 128 -0.30 0.87 5.91
C TYR A 128 0.31 0.34 4.63
N GLY A 129 0.96 -0.81 4.70
CA GLY A 129 1.59 -1.45 3.55
C GLY A 129 1.35 -2.94 3.51
N VAL A 130 1.17 -3.49 2.31
CA VAL A 130 1.15 -4.93 2.03
C VAL A 130 2.13 -5.18 0.89
N PHE A 131 2.99 -6.17 1.06
CA PHE A 131 4.05 -6.52 0.12
C PHE A 131 4.00 -8.02 -0.17
N ASP A 132 3.85 -8.40 -1.43
CA ASP A 132 3.87 -9.77 -1.90
C ASP A 132 5.21 -10.04 -2.59
N GLY A 133 6.01 -10.90 -1.97
CA GLY A 133 7.37 -11.23 -2.41
C GLY A 133 7.39 -12.42 -3.37
N HIS A 134 8.23 -12.35 -4.40
CA HIS A 134 8.50 -13.45 -5.33
C HIS A 134 10.01 -13.67 -5.48
N GLY A 135 10.41 -14.91 -5.78
CA GLY A 135 11.84 -15.28 -5.87
C GLY A 135 12.57 -15.39 -4.52
N GLY A 136 12.00 -14.83 -3.46
CA GLY A 136 12.35 -14.98 -2.04
C GLY A 136 11.56 -13.94 -1.22
N SER A 137 11.90 -13.74 0.06
CA SER A 137 11.21 -12.76 0.93
C SER A 137 12.08 -11.55 1.27
N LEU A 138 13.29 -11.43 0.69
CA LEU A 138 14.23 -10.38 1.06
C LEU A 138 13.66 -9.00 0.73
N VAL A 139 13.15 -8.83 -0.48
CA VAL A 139 12.63 -7.54 -0.95
C VAL A 139 11.34 -7.14 -0.24
N SER A 140 10.40 -8.07 -0.02
CA SER A 140 9.16 -7.76 0.71
C SER A 140 9.44 -7.40 2.18
N THR A 141 10.40 -8.09 2.82
CA THR A 141 10.87 -7.76 4.18
C THR A 141 11.58 -6.40 4.21
N PHE A 142 12.37 -6.09 3.19
CA PHE A 142 13.02 -4.78 3.09
C PHE A 142 12.00 -3.66 2.92
N CYS A 143 10.99 -3.83 2.06
CA CYS A 143 9.92 -2.84 1.87
C CYS A 143 9.12 -2.59 3.16
N GLU A 144 8.81 -3.65 3.91
CA GLU A 144 8.19 -3.57 5.24
C GLU A 144 9.00 -2.67 6.19
N GLN A 145 10.31 -2.89 6.25
CA GLN A 145 11.22 -2.25 7.19
C GLN A 145 11.67 -0.84 6.79
N HIS A 146 11.71 -0.51 5.49
CA HIS A 146 12.39 0.71 5.02
C HIS A 146 11.53 1.65 4.17
N LEU A 147 10.47 1.18 3.51
CA LEU A 147 9.69 2.04 2.61
C LEU A 147 9.07 3.25 3.33
N HIS A 148 8.56 3.03 4.55
CA HIS A 148 8.03 4.10 5.39
C HIS A 148 9.12 5.11 5.77
N GLN A 149 10.32 4.67 6.09
CA GLN A 149 11.46 5.56 6.43
C GLN A 149 11.83 6.47 5.26
N HIS A 150 11.82 5.96 4.03
CA HIS A 150 11.99 6.78 2.84
C HIS A 150 10.86 7.80 2.69
N LEU A 151 9.59 7.37 2.81
CA LEU A 151 8.44 8.27 2.73
C LEU A 151 8.56 9.43 3.71
N ILE A 152 8.85 9.09 4.96
CA ILE A 152 9.10 10.02 6.06
C ILE A 152 10.17 11.04 5.66
N LYS A 153 11.34 10.58 5.18
CA LYS A 153 12.45 11.45 4.77
C LYS A 153 12.06 12.44 3.68
N PHE A 154 11.19 12.05 2.74
CA PHE A 154 10.70 12.94 1.69
C PHE A 154 9.57 13.86 2.15
N LEU A 155 8.68 13.39 3.04
CA LEU A 155 7.60 14.19 3.63
C LEU A 155 8.12 15.22 4.62
N SER A 156 9.24 14.98 5.31
CA SER A 156 9.86 15.97 6.19
C SER A 156 10.42 17.18 5.43
N ARG A 157 10.44 17.19 4.10
CA ARG A 157 10.86 18.38 3.35
C ARG A 157 9.69 19.34 3.23
N PRO A 158 9.89 20.65 3.42
CA PRO A 158 8.82 21.62 3.21
C PRO A 158 8.31 21.53 1.76
N PRO A 159 6.99 21.65 1.54
CA PRO A 159 6.45 21.66 0.19
C PRO A 159 7.07 22.83 -0.59
N PRO A 160 7.37 22.66 -1.89
CA PRO A 160 7.86 23.75 -2.70
C PRO A 160 6.86 24.91 -2.65
N MET A 161 7.35 26.12 -2.35
CA MET A 161 6.54 27.34 -2.41
C MET A 161 6.18 27.60 -3.87
N VAL A 162 5.04 27.10 -4.32
CA VAL A 162 4.55 27.37 -5.67
C VAL A 162 3.91 28.76 -5.66
N PRO A 163 4.38 29.73 -6.45
CA PRO A 163 3.62 30.95 -6.69
C PRO A 163 2.27 30.56 -7.27
N THR A 164 1.20 31.08 -6.68
CA THR A 164 -0.19 30.79 -7.04
C THR A 164 -0.55 31.42 -8.39
N GLU A 165 0.18 31.11 -9.47
CA GLU A 165 -0.25 31.50 -10.80
C GLU A 165 -1.28 30.50 -11.32
N SER A 166 -2.50 31.01 -11.43
CA SER A 166 -3.64 30.37 -12.07
C SER A 166 -3.38 30.18 -13.56
N THR A 167 -2.56 29.20 -13.92
CA THR A 167 -2.53 28.69 -15.29
C THR A 167 -3.77 27.81 -15.49
N GLU A 168 -4.77 28.39 -16.12
CA GLU A 168 -5.92 27.69 -16.67
C GLU A 168 -5.43 26.73 -17.75
N THR A 169 -5.43 25.43 -17.46
CA THR A 169 -5.23 24.42 -18.50
C THR A 169 -6.58 24.15 -19.17
N LYS A 170 -6.65 24.36 -20.49
CA LYS A 170 -7.84 24.20 -21.36
C LYS A 170 -8.35 22.75 -21.48
N THR A 171 -8.09 21.90 -20.51
CA THR A 171 -8.58 20.51 -20.48
C THR A 171 -9.38 20.35 -19.22
N GLY A 172 -10.65 19.90 -19.30
CA GLY A 172 -11.58 19.72 -18.17
C GLY A 172 -11.16 18.68 -17.11
N LYS A 173 -9.87 18.46 -16.89
CA LYS A 173 -9.31 17.73 -15.76
C LYS A 173 -9.29 18.65 -14.55
N ARG A 174 -9.86 18.17 -13.45
CA ARG A 174 -9.83 18.85 -12.14
C ARG A 174 -8.37 19.10 -11.74
N LYS A 175 -7.99 20.36 -11.49
CA LYS A 175 -6.65 20.74 -11.03
C LYS A 175 -6.37 20.02 -9.70
N GLU A 176 -5.31 19.22 -9.66
CA GLU A 176 -4.84 18.55 -8.44
C GLU A 176 -4.42 19.61 -7.41
N SER A 177 -4.71 19.38 -6.13
CA SER A 177 -4.30 20.34 -5.09
C SER A 177 -2.76 20.34 -4.97
N PRO A 178 -2.13 21.47 -4.63
CA PRO A 178 -0.68 21.51 -4.41
C PRO A 178 -0.22 20.46 -3.39
N THR A 179 -0.97 20.30 -2.29
CA THR A 179 -0.71 19.29 -1.26
C THR A 179 -0.74 17.87 -1.80
N ALA A 180 -1.76 17.51 -2.60
CA ALA A 180 -1.84 16.18 -3.21
C ALA A 180 -0.69 15.92 -4.18
N ALA A 181 -0.31 16.94 -4.98
CA ALA A 181 0.83 16.84 -5.87
C ALA A 181 2.16 16.65 -5.11
N THR A 182 2.34 17.35 -3.98
CA THR A 182 3.50 17.15 -3.10
C THR A 182 3.53 15.74 -2.52
N ILE A 183 2.43 15.27 -1.91
CA ILE A 183 2.34 13.91 -1.35
C ILE A 183 2.67 12.88 -2.43
N ARG A 184 2.10 13.03 -3.62
CA ARG A 184 2.38 12.15 -4.76
C ARG A 184 3.86 12.14 -5.13
N SER A 185 4.50 13.31 -5.21
CA SER A 185 5.94 13.40 -5.51
C SER A 185 6.77 12.70 -4.44
N CYS A 186 6.49 12.93 -3.16
CA CYS A 186 7.19 12.29 -2.04
C CYS A 186 7.05 10.77 -2.09
N VAL A 187 5.86 10.26 -2.42
CA VAL A 187 5.62 8.81 -2.57
C VAL A 187 6.43 8.22 -3.73
N LEU A 188 6.43 8.88 -4.89
CA LEU A 188 7.22 8.43 -6.05
C LEU A 188 8.72 8.43 -5.75
N ASP A 189 9.23 9.47 -5.09
CA ASP A 189 10.64 9.55 -4.73
C ASP A 189 11.02 8.51 -3.68
N ALA A 190 10.13 8.22 -2.72
CA ALA A 190 10.32 7.15 -1.75
C ALA A 190 10.38 5.77 -2.42
N PHE A 191 9.49 5.50 -3.38
CA PHE A 191 9.48 4.23 -4.11
C PHE A 191 10.78 4.03 -4.89
N LYS A 192 11.26 5.07 -5.57
CA LYS A 192 12.54 5.04 -6.31
C LYS A 192 13.74 4.91 -5.38
N ALA A 193 13.75 5.60 -4.25
CA ALA A 193 14.84 5.53 -3.28
C ALA A 193 14.92 4.13 -2.66
N CYS A 194 13.78 3.58 -2.23
CA CYS A 194 13.70 2.22 -1.69
C CYS A 194 14.20 1.19 -2.71
N ASP A 195 13.74 1.30 -3.96
CA ASP A 195 14.17 0.43 -5.04
C ASP A 195 15.67 0.54 -5.34
N GLY A 196 16.20 1.77 -5.37
CA GLY A 196 17.63 2.03 -5.53
C GLY A 196 18.47 1.42 -4.40
N GLU A 197 17.99 1.51 -3.16
CA GLU A 197 18.67 0.92 -2.00
C GLU A 197 18.66 -0.61 -2.06
N ILE A 198 17.53 -1.23 -2.40
CA ILE A 198 17.42 -2.67 -2.63
C ILE A 198 18.42 -3.14 -3.67
N LEU A 199 18.48 -2.46 -4.82
CA LEU A 199 19.40 -2.82 -5.91
C LEU A 199 20.87 -2.61 -5.54
N SER A 200 21.18 -1.58 -4.74
CA SER A 200 22.54 -1.35 -4.26
C SER A 200 22.98 -2.38 -3.22
N THR A 201 22.05 -2.83 -2.38
CA THR A 201 22.30 -3.81 -1.33
C THR A 201 22.43 -5.22 -1.90
N TRP A 202 21.61 -5.56 -2.89
CA TRP A 202 21.63 -6.87 -3.56
C TRP A 202 21.66 -6.74 -5.09
N PRO A 203 22.81 -6.36 -5.70
CA PRO A 203 22.92 -6.16 -7.14
C PRO A 203 22.59 -7.40 -7.98
N GLU A 204 22.93 -8.58 -7.45
CA GLU A 204 22.68 -9.89 -8.05
C GLU A 204 21.43 -10.58 -7.50
N GLY A 205 20.65 -9.86 -6.67
CA GLY A 205 19.42 -10.35 -6.06
C GLY A 205 18.39 -10.76 -7.11
N ARG A 206 17.74 -11.90 -6.89
CA ARG A 206 16.65 -12.42 -7.75
C ARG A 206 15.26 -12.23 -7.15
N ASP A 207 15.21 -11.95 -5.86
CA ASP A 207 14.00 -11.56 -5.14
C ASP A 207 13.43 -10.27 -5.73
N GLY A 208 12.11 -10.21 -5.80
CA GLY A 208 11.36 -8.99 -6.05
C GLY A 208 10.12 -8.95 -5.17
N ALA A 209 9.48 -7.78 -5.11
CA ALA A 209 8.20 -7.65 -4.42
C ALA A 209 7.28 -6.70 -5.15
N VAL A 210 5.99 -7.04 -5.19
CA VAL A 210 4.90 -6.12 -5.51
C VAL A 210 4.32 -5.60 -4.20
N GLY A 211 3.52 -4.56 -4.27
CA GLY A 211 2.93 -4.06 -3.04
C GLY A 211 1.98 -2.90 -3.23
N ILE A 212 1.24 -2.62 -2.18
CA ILE A 212 0.30 -1.51 -2.08
C ILE A 212 0.49 -0.82 -0.74
N ILE A 213 0.45 0.50 -0.75
CA ILE A 213 0.43 1.31 0.46
C ILE A 213 -0.82 2.20 0.49
N ALA A 214 -1.28 2.47 1.70
CA ALA A 214 -2.21 3.54 2.03
C ALA A 214 -1.52 4.51 2.98
N LEU A 215 -1.31 5.74 2.52
CA LEU A 215 -0.72 6.82 3.29
C LEU A 215 -1.81 7.85 3.60
N VAL A 216 -2.03 8.12 4.88
CA VAL A 216 -2.92 9.18 5.34
C VAL A 216 -2.06 10.35 5.77
N VAL A 217 -2.31 11.55 5.24
CA VAL A 217 -1.67 12.80 5.64
C VAL A 217 -2.77 13.83 5.85
N ASP A 218 -3.02 14.21 7.10
CA ASP A 218 -4.16 15.05 7.49
C ASP A 218 -5.49 14.51 6.90
N GLU A 219 -6.08 15.26 5.97
CA GLU A 219 -7.34 14.96 5.29
C GLU A 219 -7.18 14.13 4.00
N TRP A 220 -5.93 13.88 3.58
CA TRP A 220 -5.60 13.19 2.33
C TRP A 220 -5.33 11.72 2.57
N ILE A 221 -5.92 10.86 1.73
CA ILE A 221 -5.58 9.44 1.63
C ILE A 221 -4.97 9.20 0.26
N CYS A 222 -3.71 8.79 0.24
CA CYS A 222 -2.96 8.44 -0.96
C CYS A 222 -2.81 6.91 -1.03
N ILE A 223 -3.29 6.31 -2.12
CA ILE A 223 -3.04 4.90 -2.43
C ILE A 223 -2.00 4.84 -3.54
N ALA A 224 -0.91 4.13 -3.28
CA ALA A 224 0.14 3.87 -4.27
C ALA A 224 0.43 2.38 -4.31
N TRP A 225 0.61 1.83 -5.51
CA TRP A 225 0.81 0.40 -5.71
C TRP A 225 1.75 0.10 -6.87
N LEU A 226 2.45 -1.03 -6.76
CA LEU A 226 3.19 -1.68 -7.81
C LEU A 226 2.67 -3.10 -7.97
N GLY A 227 2.59 -3.58 -9.21
CA GLY A 227 2.09 -4.92 -9.52
C GLY A 227 0.58 -5.09 -9.38
N ASP A 228 0.17 -6.22 -8.85
CA ASP A 228 -1.19 -6.76 -8.84
C ASP A 228 -1.83 -6.83 -7.44
N CYS A 229 -1.19 -6.21 -6.43
CA CYS A 229 -1.86 -5.96 -5.15
C CYS A 229 -3.09 -5.06 -5.35
N LYS A 230 -4.17 -5.37 -4.62
CA LYS A 230 -5.47 -4.72 -4.81
C LYS A 230 -5.94 -3.95 -3.59
N GLY A 231 -6.34 -2.70 -3.81
CA GLY A 231 -6.95 -1.83 -2.80
C GLY A 231 -8.42 -1.58 -3.11
N VAL A 232 -9.29 -1.75 -2.12
CA VAL A 232 -10.74 -1.52 -2.25
C VAL A 232 -11.20 -0.58 -1.15
N TRP A 233 -11.88 0.50 -1.53
CA TRP A 233 -12.54 1.42 -0.62
C TRP A 233 -13.97 0.96 -0.37
N CYS A 234 -14.35 0.81 0.88
CA CYS A 234 -15.73 0.49 1.25
C CYS A 234 -16.33 1.65 2.05
N LYS A 235 -17.48 2.15 1.60
CA LYS A 235 -18.24 3.19 2.29
C LYS A 235 -19.63 2.67 2.60
N LYS A 236 -20.09 2.88 3.83
CA LYS A 236 -21.50 2.71 4.20
C LYS A 236 -22.24 4.02 3.95
N ASP A 237 -23.28 3.96 3.14
CA ASP A 237 -24.26 5.00 2.94
C ASP A 237 -25.56 4.63 3.67
N GLU A 238 -26.22 5.59 4.29
CA GLU A 238 -27.42 5.34 5.10
C GLU A 238 -28.59 4.80 4.27
N LYS A 239 -28.68 5.19 2.99
CA LYS A 239 -29.79 4.83 2.10
C LYS A 239 -29.47 3.62 1.23
N SER A 240 -28.24 3.54 0.73
CA SER A 240 -27.82 2.53 -0.25
C SER A 240 -26.98 1.39 0.34
N GLY A 241 -26.68 1.42 1.64
CA GLY A 241 -25.92 0.37 2.30
C GLY A 241 -24.42 0.44 2.01
N TRP A 242 -23.74 -0.71 1.94
CA TRP A 242 -22.30 -0.75 1.67
C TRP A 242 -22.02 -0.66 0.17
N THR A 243 -21.17 0.28 -0.21
CA THR A 243 -20.64 0.42 -1.58
C THR A 243 -19.13 0.20 -1.56
N ALA A 244 -18.66 -0.71 -2.43
CA ALA A 244 -17.25 -1.00 -2.63
C ALA A 244 -16.76 -0.41 -3.95
N VAL A 245 -15.61 0.26 -3.93
CA VAL A 245 -14.96 0.88 -5.08
C VAL A 245 -13.51 0.41 -5.14
N CYS A 246 -13.11 -0.23 -6.23
CA CYS A 246 -11.72 -0.61 -6.45
C CYS A 246 -10.88 0.66 -6.68
N LEU A 247 -9.85 0.87 -5.86
CA LEU A 247 -8.96 2.03 -5.94
C LEU A 247 -7.77 1.78 -6.86
N THR A 248 -7.41 0.52 -7.09
CA THR A 248 -6.28 0.14 -7.92
C THR A 248 -6.70 -0.52 -9.23
N ARG A 249 -5.77 -0.56 -10.18
CA ARG A 249 -5.87 -1.37 -11.39
C ARG A 249 -4.63 -2.26 -11.46
N ASP A 250 -4.87 -3.55 -11.59
CA ASP A 250 -3.79 -4.54 -11.59
C ASP A 250 -2.87 -4.30 -12.78
N HIS A 251 -1.56 -4.37 -12.53
CA HIS A 251 -0.57 -4.24 -13.57
C HIS A 251 -0.30 -5.58 -14.22
N ILE A 252 -1.14 -5.91 -15.19
CA ILE A 252 -1.11 -7.18 -15.92
C ILE A 252 -0.38 -6.98 -17.26
N PRO A 253 0.65 -7.78 -17.60
CA PRO A 253 1.45 -7.60 -18.81
C PRO A 253 0.68 -7.65 -20.13
N THR A 254 -0.47 -8.33 -20.18
CA THR A 254 -1.32 -8.42 -21.37
C THR A 254 -2.17 -7.18 -21.60
N VAL A 255 -2.36 -6.34 -20.59
CA VAL A 255 -3.09 -5.07 -20.72
C VAL A 255 -2.27 -4.14 -21.60
N TRP A 256 -2.93 -3.56 -22.61
CA TRP A 256 -2.32 -2.71 -23.63
C TRP A 256 -1.34 -1.67 -23.07
N GLU A 257 -1.75 -0.93 -22.04
CA GLU A 257 -0.96 0.16 -21.47
C GLU A 257 0.36 -0.36 -20.86
N GLU A 258 0.27 -1.50 -20.17
CA GLU A 258 1.41 -2.15 -19.52
C GLU A 258 2.31 -2.85 -20.53
N ARG A 259 1.72 -3.56 -21.50
CA ARG A 259 2.46 -4.14 -22.64
C ARG A 259 3.28 -3.09 -23.37
N ARG A 260 2.66 -1.93 -23.67
CA ARG A 260 3.34 -0.81 -24.33
C ARG A 260 4.47 -0.26 -23.46
N ARG A 261 4.28 -0.15 -22.15
CA ARG A 261 5.31 0.29 -21.20
C ARG A 261 6.51 -0.66 -21.24
N ILE A 262 6.28 -1.97 -21.13
CA ILE A 262 7.30 -3.02 -21.19
C ILE A 262 8.09 -2.94 -22.50
N GLN A 263 7.39 -2.83 -23.64
CA GLN A 263 8.01 -2.73 -24.97
C GLN A 263 8.85 -1.46 -25.12
N LYS A 264 8.36 -0.31 -24.63
CA LYS A 264 9.11 0.95 -24.64
C LYS A 264 10.39 0.87 -23.80
N ALA A 265 10.39 0.06 -22.75
CA ALA A 265 11.55 -0.21 -21.92
C ALA A 265 12.51 -1.29 -22.50
N GLY A 266 12.26 -1.76 -23.73
CA GLY A 266 13.09 -2.77 -24.40
C GLY A 266 12.73 -4.23 -24.07
N GLY A 267 11.65 -4.46 -23.32
CA GLY A 267 11.15 -5.80 -23.01
C GLY A 267 10.13 -6.32 -24.03
N TYR A 268 9.67 -7.56 -23.82
CA TYR A 268 8.56 -8.14 -24.59
C TYR A 268 7.63 -8.95 -23.68
N VAL A 269 6.42 -9.21 -24.17
CA VAL A 269 5.43 -10.06 -23.49
C VAL A 269 5.19 -11.29 -24.34
N LYS A 270 5.45 -12.48 -23.77
CA LYS A 270 5.27 -13.79 -24.39
C LYS A 270 4.50 -14.69 -23.42
N ASP A 271 3.48 -15.39 -23.91
CA ASP A 271 2.63 -16.29 -23.10
C ASP A 271 2.04 -15.63 -21.84
N GLY A 272 1.69 -14.34 -21.95
CA GLY A 272 1.18 -13.52 -20.85
C GLY A 272 2.24 -13.04 -19.85
N ARG A 273 3.52 -13.38 -20.06
CA ARG A 273 4.63 -13.09 -19.15
C ARG A 273 5.61 -12.08 -19.74
N VAL A 274 6.18 -11.23 -18.88
CA VAL A 274 7.26 -10.31 -19.23
C VAL A 274 8.55 -11.10 -19.41
N LEU A 275 9.21 -10.88 -20.55
CA LEU A 275 10.43 -11.61 -20.96
C LEU A 275 10.25 -13.15 -20.94
N GLY A 276 9.00 -13.63 -21.04
CA GLY A 276 8.64 -15.04 -21.05
C GLY A 276 8.65 -15.74 -19.68
N SER A 277 9.01 -15.07 -18.59
CA SER A 277 9.16 -15.68 -17.26
C SER A 277 8.30 -15.03 -16.17
N LEU A 278 8.13 -13.71 -16.18
CA LEU A 278 7.51 -12.97 -15.09
C LEU A 278 6.01 -12.72 -15.30
N GLU A 279 5.22 -12.93 -14.25
CA GLU A 279 3.76 -12.73 -14.30
C GLU A 279 3.36 -11.28 -14.03
N VAL A 280 4.18 -10.51 -13.31
CA VAL A 280 3.81 -9.19 -12.80
C VAL A 280 4.90 -8.16 -13.07
N THR A 281 4.49 -6.95 -13.43
CA THR A 281 5.30 -5.72 -13.44
C THR A 281 4.37 -4.53 -13.21
N PRO A 282 4.79 -3.40 -12.63
CA PRO A 282 6.10 -3.14 -12.05
C PRO A 282 6.30 -3.76 -10.66
N PHE A 283 7.54 -3.93 -10.21
CA PHE A 283 7.91 -4.44 -8.87
C PHE A 283 9.25 -3.87 -8.39
N TRP A 284 9.52 -3.97 -7.08
CA TRP A 284 10.81 -3.64 -6.47
C TRP A 284 11.84 -4.76 -6.62
N GLY A 285 13.13 -4.39 -6.68
CA GLY A 285 14.23 -5.34 -6.70
C GLY A 285 14.42 -6.07 -8.04
N ASN A 286 15.11 -7.21 -8.01
CA ASN A 286 15.44 -8.07 -9.15
C ASN A 286 15.99 -7.32 -10.39
N ASN A 287 17.30 -7.02 -10.35
CA ASN A 287 17.98 -6.20 -11.36
C ASN A 287 18.04 -6.84 -12.76
N ARG A 288 17.88 -8.17 -12.87
CA ARG A 288 18.05 -8.92 -14.13
C ARG A 288 17.07 -8.51 -15.23
N HIS A 289 15.94 -7.91 -14.85
CA HIS A 289 14.89 -7.47 -15.78
C HIS A 289 15.03 -5.99 -16.16
N GLY A 290 16.07 -5.33 -15.64
CA GLY A 290 16.50 -3.99 -16.04
C GLY A 290 15.36 -2.96 -16.01
N PRO A 291 15.32 -2.03 -16.98
CA PRO A 291 14.32 -0.97 -16.99
C PRO A 291 12.87 -1.45 -17.17
N ALA A 292 12.66 -2.66 -17.72
CA ALA A 292 11.32 -3.20 -17.96
C ALA A 292 10.54 -3.45 -16.65
N ARG A 293 11.23 -3.58 -15.52
CA ARG A 293 10.64 -3.83 -14.20
C ARG A 293 9.94 -2.60 -13.58
N THR A 294 10.39 -1.38 -13.87
CA THR A 294 9.87 -0.17 -13.19
C THR A 294 9.61 1.03 -14.09
N ASN A 295 10.21 1.14 -15.29
CA ASN A 295 10.11 2.38 -16.07
C ASN A 295 8.67 2.70 -16.50
N GLY A 296 8.22 3.92 -16.20
CA GLY A 296 7.05 4.54 -16.84
C GLY A 296 5.83 4.83 -15.96
N LYS A 297 5.90 4.62 -14.64
CA LYS A 297 4.85 5.00 -13.67
C LYS A 297 5.45 5.58 -12.40
#